data_AF-A0A1B9LNX6-F1
#
_entry.id   AF-A0A1B9LNX6-F1
#
_cell.length_a   1.000
_cell.length_b   1.000
_cell.length_c   1.000
_cell.angle_alpha   90.00
_cell.angle_beta   90.00
_cell.angle_gamma   90.00
#
_symmetry.space_group_name_H-M   'P 1'
#
loop_
_entity.id
_entity.type
_entity.pdbx_description
1 polymer ?
#
loop_
_entity_poly.entity_id
_entity_poly.type
_entity_poly.pdbx_seq_one_letter_code
_entity_poly.pdbx_strand_id
1 'polypeptide(L)'
;MRQFNNKLIIKPSKKNEEAFYSKVRDKIKRLSMVKQEDLIKVLNPMIRGWANYHRSQVASQAYGRMDALIWRALWNWSKRRHSKKGKRWIKEKYFKTTATRIWNFGTMIKDRHGMDKWVELLQCSKTAIKRHIKVKSDYNPFLPEWELYGETLHQKRMYEEFSHRHKWQMLYNGSATLIHTTFLRGKVNLSQLKKEQI
;
A
#
# COMPACT_ATOMS: atom_id res chain seq x y z
N MET A 1 -6.47 0.60 -22.63
CA MET A 1 -5.96 -0.75 -22.36
C MET A 1 -4.87 -1.07 -23.36
N ARG A 2 -3.88 -1.90 -23.00
CA ARG A 2 -2.88 -2.41 -23.95
C ARG A 2 -2.74 -3.91 -23.75
N GLN A 3 -2.80 -4.67 -24.84
CA GLN A 3 -2.44 -6.08 -24.85
C GLN A 3 -0.94 -6.17 -25.17
N PHE A 4 -0.20 -6.94 -24.39
CA PHE A 4 1.21 -7.25 -24.65
C PHE A 4 1.35 -8.77 -24.54
N ASN A 5 1.84 -9.45 -25.58
CA ASN A 5 2.03 -10.91 -25.62
C ASN A 5 0.84 -11.69 -25.04
N ASN A 6 -0.37 -11.49 -25.57
CA ASN A 6 -1.63 -12.14 -25.12
C ASN A 6 -2.01 -11.92 -23.64
N LYS A 7 -1.36 -10.97 -22.95
CA LYS A 7 -1.67 -10.60 -21.57
C LYS A 7 -2.27 -9.20 -21.50
N LEU A 8 -3.43 -9.09 -20.86
CA LEU A 8 -4.08 -7.82 -20.59
C LEU A 8 -3.38 -7.10 -19.42
N ILE A 9 -2.75 -5.95 -19.71
CA ILE A 9 -2.10 -5.14 -18.69
C ILE A 9 -2.93 -3.87 -18.43
N ILE A 10 -3.58 -3.83 -17.27
CA ILE A 10 -4.32 -2.66 -16.81
C ILE A 10 -3.35 -1.77 -16.04
N LYS A 11 -2.93 -0.66 -16.67
CA LYS A 11 -2.11 0.39 -16.05
C LYS A 11 -2.96 1.63 -15.75
N PRO A 12 -2.60 2.42 -14.73
CA PRO A 12 -3.13 3.77 -14.59
C PRO A 12 -2.93 4.58 -15.89
N SER A 13 -3.91 5.40 -16.24
CA SER A 13 -3.79 6.29 -17.41
C SER A 13 -2.87 7.46 -17.08
N LYS A 14 -2.02 7.87 -18.04
CA LYS A 14 -1.15 9.05 -17.90
C LYS A 14 -1.93 10.30 -17.51
N LYS A 15 -3.12 10.49 -18.10
CA LYS A 15 -4.01 11.62 -17.78
C LYS A 15 -4.47 11.61 -16.31
N ASN A 16 -4.70 10.42 -15.74
CA ASN A 16 -5.08 10.29 -14.33
C ASN A 16 -3.89 10.61 -13.42
N GLU A 17 -2.71 10.06 -13.72
CA GLU A 17 -1.46 10.35 -13.02
C GLU A 17 -1.16 11.86 -12.99
N GLU A 18 -1.27 12.53 -14.14
CA GLU A 18 -1.05 13.97 -14.27
C GLU A 18 -2.09 14.78 -13.50
N ALA A 19 -3.38 14.41 -13.59
CA ALA A 19 -4.43 15.09 -12.85
C ALA A 19 -4.24 14.95 -11.33
N PHE A 20 -3.84 13.77 -10.85
CA PHE A 20 -3.52 13.56 -9.45
C PHE A 20 -2.32 14.39 -9.00
N TYR A 21 -1.21 14.33 -9.75
CA TYR A 21 -0.02 15.10 -9.43
C TYR A 21 -0.29 16.62 -9.42
N SER A 22 -1.05 17.13 -10.40
CA SER A 22 -1.43 18.55 -10.44
C SER A 22 -2.20 18.96 -9.18
N LYS A 23 -3.18 18.16 -8.75
CA LYS A 23 -3.92 18.41 -7.49
C LYS A 23 -2.99 18.46 -6.28
N VAL A 24 -2.07 17.49 -6.16
CA VAL A 24 -1.11 17.45 -5.04
C VAL A 24 -0.17 18.65 -5.09
N ARG A 25 0.39 18.96 -6.26
CA ARG A 25 1.30 20.09 -6.48
C ARG A 25 0.63 21.41 -6.14
N ASP A 26 -0.60 21.61 -6.57
CA ASP A 26 -1.35 22.84 -6.29
C ASP A 26 -1.65 22.97 -4.80
N LYS A 27 -1.94 21.86 -4.12
CA LYS A 27 -2.10 21.86 -2.66
C LYS A 27 -0.79 22.25 -1.97
N ILE A 28 0.34 21.69 -2.36
CA ILE A 28 1.68 22.05 -1.83
C ILE A 28 1.98 23.53 -2.06
N LYS A 29 1.66 24.07 -3.24
CA LYS A 29 1.87 25.48 -3.57
C LYS A 29 1.04 26.41 -2.70
N ARG A 30 -0.26 26.12 -2.54
CA ARG A 30 -1.16 26.93 -1.70
C ARG A 30 -0.71 26.89 -0.24
N LEU A 31 -0.24 25.74 0.24
CA LEU A 31 0.26 25.54 1.59
C LEU A 31 1.76 25.89 1.73
N SER A 32 2.24 26.94 1.07
CA SER A 32 3.69 27.24 1.02
C SER A 32 4.31 27.61 2.38
N MET A 33 3.53 28.18 3.31
CA MET A 33 4.01 28.68 4.61
C MET A 33 3.56 27.86 5.83
N VAL A 34 2.74 26.81 5.65
CA VAL A 34 2.20 26.02 6.78
C VAL A 34 3.24 25.17 7.48
N LYS A 35 2.96 24.67 8.69
CA LYS A 35 3.88 23.76 9.38
C LYS A 35 4.02 22.44 8.59
N GLN A 36 5.17 21.79 8.75
CA GLN A 36 5.45 20.52 8.08
C GLN A 36 4.40 19.46 8.43
N GLU A 37 3.96 19.41 9.69
CA GLU A 37 2.92 18.50 10.17
C GLU A 37 1.59 18.67 9.42
N ASP A 38 1.15 19.91 9.20
CA ASP A 38 -0.14 20.21 8.56
C ASP A 38 -0.09 19.83 7.08
N LEU A 39 1.05 20.06 6.44
CA LEU A 39 1.26 19.62 5.06
C LEU A 39 1.15 18.09 4.96
N ILE A 40 1.78 17.34 5.88
CA ILE A 40 1.70 15.87 5.88
C ILE A 40 0.27 15.40 6.16
N LYS A 41 -0.44 16.02 7.12
CA LYS A 41 -1.84 15.71 7.44
C LYS A 41 -2.77 15.87 6.23
N VAL A 42 -2.54 16.88 5.39
CA VAL A 42 -3.33 17.12 4.18
C VAL A 42 -2.95 16.17 3.03
N LEU A 43 -1.66 15.92 2.83
CA LEU A 43 -1.19 15.11 1.70
C LEU A 43 -1.42 13.61 1.88
N ASN A 44 -1.29 13.09 3.10
CA ASN A 44 -1.39 11.66 3.37
C ASN A 44 -2.74 11.04 2.94
N PRO A 45 -3.91 11.63 3.25
CA PRO A 45 -5.19 11.13 2.76
C PRO A 45 -5.29 11.11 1.23
N MET A 46 -4.77 12.13 0.55
CA MET A 46 -4.79 12.21 -0.92
C MET A 46 -3.95 11.10 -1.55
N ILE A 47 -2.73 10.91 -1.04
CA ILE A 47 -1.80 9.86 -1.49
C ILE A 47 -2.38 8.48 -1.20
N ARG A 48 -2.89 8.27 0.01
CA ARG A 48 -3.51 7.00 0.42
C ARG A 48 -4.71 6.66 -0.47
N GLY A 49 -5.60 7.62 -0.72
CA GLY A 49 -6.77 7.42 -1.56
C GLY A 49 -6.39 7.00 -2.98
N TRP A 50 -5.43 7.70 -3.59
CA TRP A 50 -4.98 7.39 -4.94
C TRP A 50 -4.25 6.04 -5.04
N ALA A 51 -3.37 5.72 -4.08
CA ALA A 51 -2.68 4.44 -4.03
C ALA A 51 -3.66 3.27 -3.76
N ASN A 52 -4.68 3.47 -2.91
CA ASN A 52 -5.70 2.45 -2.70
C ASN A 52 -6.58 2.24 -3.94
N TYR A 53 -6.90 3.30 -4.68
CA TYR A 53 -7.69 3.20 -5.91
C TYR A 53 -6.98 2.39 -7.00
N HIS A 54 -5.66 2.56 -7.15
CA HIS A 54 -4.87 1.84 -8.15
C HIS A 54 -4.24 0.52 -7.65
N ARG A 55 -4.53 0.08 -6.42
CA ARG A 55 -3.92 -1.13 -5.82
C ARG A 55 -4.16 -2.41 -6.61
N SER A 56 -5.24 -2.49 -7.37
CA SER A 56 -5.59 -3.65 -8.19
C SER A 56 -4.91 -3.66 -9.57
N GLN A 57 -4.43 -2.50 -10.00
CA GLN A 57 -3.83 -2.26 -11.31
C GLN A 57 -2.32 -2.47 -11.27
N VAL A 58 -1.68 -2.55 -12.44
CA VAL A 58 -0.22 -2.62 -12.56
C VAL A 58 0.35 -1.21 -12.35
N ALA A 59 0.41 -0.77 -11.09
CA ALA A 59 0.67 0.61 -10.72
C ALA A 59 2.07 0.86 -10.12
N SER A 60 2.94 -0.14 -10.00
CA SER A 60 4.26 0.01 -9.36
C SER A 60 5.13 1.11 -9.98
N GLN A 61 5.18 1.16 -11.31
CA GLN A 61 5.91 2.21 -12.04
C GLN A 61 5.28 3.60 -11.82
N ALA A 62 3.95 3.67 -11.86
CA ALA A 62 3.22 4.91 -11.62
C ALA A 62 3.45 5.42 -10.18
N TYR A 63 3.48 4.52 -9.19
CA TYR A 63 3.77 4.84 -7.80
C TYR A 63 5.16 5.43 -7.63
N GLY A 64 6.20 4.80 -8.19
CA GLY A 64 7.55 5.32 -8.15
C GLY A 64 7.68 6.70 -8.81
N ARG A 65 7.02 6.89 -9.96
CA ARG A 65 6.96 8.20 -10.64
C ARG A 65 6.29 9.25 -9.77
N MET A 66 5.18 8.93 -9.13
CA MET A 66 4.43 9.86 -8.29
C MET A 66 5.20 10.24 -7.03
N ASP A 67 5.82 9.26 -6.36
CA ASP A 67 6.67 9.51 -5.20
C ASP A 67 7.84 10.43 -5.55
N ALA A 68 8.49 10.24 -6.72
CA ALA A 68 9.57 11.10 -7.18
C ALA A 68 9.09 12.53 -7.49
N LEU A 69 7.94 12.68 -8.13
CA LEU A 69 7.36 13.99 -8.46
C LEU A 69 6.94 14.76 -7.19
N ILE A 70 6.28 14.08 -6.26
CA ILE A 70 5.87 14.67 -4.96
C ILE A 70 7.12 15.05 -4.16
N TRP A 71 8.14 14.20 -4.12
CA TRP A 71 9.41 14.51 -3.46
C TRP A 71 10.05 15.78 -4.04
N ARG A 72 10.09 15.94 -5.37
CA ARG A 72 10.62 17.16 -6.03
C ARG A 72 9.82 18.40 -5.64
N ALA A 73 8.49 18.29 -5.59
CA ALA A 73 7.61 19.39 -5.16
C ALA A 73 7.88 19.78 -3.71
N LEU A 74 8.03 18.81 -2.81
CA LEU A 74 8.36 19.04 -1.40
C LEU A 74 9.76 19.60 -1.20
N TRP A 75 10.74 19.15 -1.98
CA TRP A 75 12.09 19.71 -1.94
C TRP A 75 12.09 21.20 -2.32
N ASN A 76 11.33 21.57 -3.36
CA ASN A 76 11.18 22.97 -3.75
C ASN A 76 10.42 23.78 -2.69
N TRP A 77 9.39 23.21 -2.08
CA TRP A 77 8.69 23.81 -0.94
C TRP A 77 9.65 24.09 0.23
N SER A 78 10.47 23.11 0.63
CA SER A 78 11.43 23.26 1.73
C SER A 78 12.51 24.30 1.42
N LYS A 79 13.03 24.34 0.19
CA LYS A 79 14.00 25.35 -0.25
C LYS A 79 13.41 26.76 -0.22
N ARG A 80 12.18 26.94 -0.72
CA ARG A 80 11.53 28.26 -0.78
C ARG A 80 11.42 28.89 0.61
N ARG A 81 11.14 28.09 1.64
CA ARG A 81 11.03 28.56 3.03
C ARG A 81 12.34 29.05 3.63
N HIS A 82 13.47 28.57 3.12
CA HIS A 82 14.78 28.80 3.71
C HIS A 82 15.78 29.22 2.63
N SER A 83 15.48 30.32 1.94
CA SER A 83 16.35 30.87 0.89
C SER A 83 17.76 31.19 1.38
N LYS A 84 17.92 31.53 2.67
CA LYS A 84 19.20 31.86 3.31
C LYS A 84 19.94 30.65 3.92
N LYS A 85 19.39 29.43 3.85
CA LYS A 85 20.02 28.24 4.45
C LYS A 85 20.54 27.29 3.38
N GLY A 86 21.63 26.61 3.71
CA GLY A 86 22.23 25.62 2.82
C GLY A 86 21.33 24.40 2.60
N LYS A 87 21.51 23.73 1.45
CA LYS A 87 20.75 22.51 1.07
C LYS A 87 20.89 21.39 2.10
N ARG A 88 22.07 21.23 2.70
CA ARG A 88 22.34 20.23 3.76
C ARG A 88 21.45 20.45 4.97
N TRP A 89 21.39 21.68 5.47
CA TRP A 89 20.53 22.04 6.60
C TRP A 89 19.04 21.81 6.28
N ILE A 90 18.60 22.13 5.05
CA ILE A 90 17.21 21.89 4.62
C ILE A 90 16.91 20.39 4.61
N LYS A 91 17.83 19.55 4.11
CA LYS A 91 17.72 18.10 4.17
C LYS A 91 17.57 17.65 5.62
N GLU A 92 18.52 18.00 6.49
CA GLU A 92 18.54 17.59 7.89
C GLU A 92 17.28 18.04 8.66
N LYS A 93 16.72 19.20 8.32
CA LYS A 93 15.51 19.72 8.95
C LYS A 93 14.24 18.95 8.56
N TYR A 94 14.02 18.75 7.26
CA TYR A 94 12.74 18.25 6.74
C TYR A 94 12.74 16.77 6.35
N PHE A 95 13.91 16.24 6.04
CA PHE A 95 14.08 14.91 5.46
C PHE A 95 14.95 14.06 6.37
N LYS A 96 14.32 13.15 7.11
CA LYS A 96 15.00 12.26 8.05
C LYS A 96 15.35 10.94 7.39
N THR A 97 16.30 10.26 8.01
CA THR A 97 16.66 8.87 7.69
C THR A 97 15.93 7.95 8.65
N THR A 98 15.30 6.92 8.11
CA THR A 98 14.71 5.81 8.86
C THR A 98 15.50 4.55 8.51
N ALA A 99 15.34 3.47 9.29
CA ALA A 99 16.03 2.20 9.08
C ALA A 99 15.98 1.67 7.64
N THR A 100 14.88 1.93 6.92
CA THR A 100 14.66 1.42 5.56
C THR A 100 15.02 2.41 4.45
N ARG A 101 15.09 3.71 4.74
CA ARG A 101 15.17 4.73 3.68
C ARG A 101 15.72 6.06 4.18
N ILE A 102 16.50 6.71 3.30
CA ILE A 102 16.91 8.11 3.40
C ILE A 102 15.93 9.03 2.68
N TRP A 103 15.89 10.31 3.07
CA TRP A 103 15.02 11.33 2.47
C TRP A 103 13.52 11.18 2.76
N ASN A 104 13.17 10.72 3.96
CA ASN A 104 11.77 10.67 4.39
C ASN A 104 11.31 12.04 4.86
N PHE A 105 10.36 12.63 4.13
CA PHE A 105 9.75 13.89 4.54
C PHE A 105 8.84 13.63 5.75
N GLY A 106 9.27 14.07 6.93
CA GLY A 106 8.60 13.76 8.18
C GLY A 106 9.08 14.59 9.35
N THR A 107 8.29 14.63 10.41
CA THR A 107 8.57 15.37 11.63
C THR A 107 7.98 14.66 12.85
N MET A 108 8.47 15.01 14.03
CA MET A 108 7.86 14.58 15.29
C MET A 108 6.71 15.52 15.63
N ILE A 109 5.56 14.95 15.98
CA ILE A 109 4.39 15.67 16.47
C ILE A 109 4.02 15.16 17.86
N LYS A 110 3.36 15.99 18.66
CA LYS A 110 2.74 15.53 19.91
C LYS A 110 1.36 14.95 19.60
N ASP A 111 1.09 13.73 20.06
CA ASP A 111 -0.24 13.13 19.98
C ASP A 111 -1.17 13.79 21.03
N ARG A 112 -2.46 13.42 21.01
CA ARG A 112 -3.49 13.89 21.96
C ARG A 112 -3.15 13.63 23.43
N HIS A 113 -2.25 12.68 23.69
CA HIS A 113 -1.76 12.33 25.03
C HIS A 113 -0.41 13.00 25.37
N GLY A 114 0.05 13.96 24.57
CA GLY A 114 1.32 14.66 24.77
C GLY A 114 2.58 13.87 24.40
N MET A 115 2.42 12.61 23.98
CA MET A 115 3.52 11.74 23.56
C MET A 115 4.07 12.13 22.19
N ASP A 116 5.39 12.10 22.04
CA ASP A 116 6.05 12.35 20.77
C ASP A 116 5.81 11.19 19.78
N LYS A 117 5.43 11.54 18.56
CA LYS A 117 5.05 10.60 17.51
C LYS A 117 5.67 11.01 16.19
N TRP A 118 6.36 10.07 15.55
CA TRP A 118 6.88 10.27 14.20
C TRP A 118 5.74 10.25 13.18
N VAL A 119 5.66 11.30 12.37
CA VAL A 119 4.73 11.37 11.23
C VAL A 119 5.50 11.70 9.98
N GLU A 120 5.36 10.83 8.98
CA GLU A 120 5.99 10.95 7.68
C GLU A 120 4.95 10.97 6.54
N LEU A 121 5.39 11.47 5.41
CA LEU A 121 4.63 11.41 4.17
C LEU A 121 4.49 9.95 3.72
N LEU A 122 3.27 9.54 3.42
CA LEU A 122 3.00 8.26 2.80
C LEU A 122 3.61 8.19 1.40
N GLN A 123 4.02 6.99 1.05
CA GLN A 123 4.56 6.67 -0.27
C GLN A 123 3.57 5.77 -0.98
N CYS A 124 3.31 6.07 -2.25
CA CYS A 124 2.46 5.23 -3.08
C CYS A 124 3.09 3.84 -3.21
N SER A 125 4.41 3.78 -3.39
CA SER A 125 5.19 2.55 -3.57
C SER A 125 5.13 1.57 -2.39
N LYS A 126 4.84 2.06 -1.18
CA LYS A 126 4.65 1.20 0.02
C LYS A 126 3.31 0.47 0.01
N THR A 127 2.38 0.88 -0.85
CA THR A 127 1.07 0.22 -0.96
C THR A 127 1.21 -1.08 -1.74
N ALA A 128 0.87 -2.20 -1.10
CA ALA A 128 0.91 -3.51 -1.74
C ALA A 128 -0.11 -3.58 -2.89
N ILE A 129 0.38 -3.99 -4.07
CA ILE A 129 -0.48 -4.27 -5.22
C ILE A 129 -1.20 -5.59 -4.95
N LYS A 130 -2.54 -5.55 -4.89
CA LYS A 130 -3.38 -6.74 -4.65
C LYS A 130 -4.24 -7.01 -5.87
N ARG A 131 -4.01 -8.15 -6.53
CA ARG A 131 -4.80 -8.57 -7.69
C ARG A 131 -6.17 -9.07 -7.25
N HIS A 132 -7.20 -8.72 -8.02
CA HIS A 132 -8.52 -9.31 -7.84
C HIS A 132 -8.44 -10.80 -8.15
N ILE A 133 -8.99 -11.63 -7.27
CA ILE A 133 -9.10 -13.06 -7.46
C ILE A 133 -10.50 -13.34 -7.98
N LYS A 134 -10.61 -13.84 -9.21
CA LYS A 134 -11.89 -14.20 -9.81
C LYS A 134 -12.48 -15.39 -9.05
N VAL A 135 -13.73 -15.27 -8.61
CA VAL A 135 -14.50 -16.39 -8.06
C VAL A 135 -14.86 -17.33 -9.21
N LYS A 136 -14.84 -18.65 -8.98
CA LYS A 136 -15.24 -19.65 -9.98
C LYS A 136 -16.66 -19.32 -10.49
N SER A 137 -16.87 -19.42 -11.80
CA SER A 137 -18.17 -19.08 -12.42
C SER A 137 -19.30 -19.94 -11.87
N ASP A 138 -19.00 -21.22 -11.62
CA ASP A 138 -19.98 -22.23 -11.25
C ASP A 138 -20.17 -22.32 -9.73
N TYR A 139 -19.59 -21.37 -8.99
CA TYR A 139 -19.67 -21.33 -7.53
C TYR A 139 -21.10 -21.06 -7.08
N ASN A 140 -21.68 -22.03 -6.36
CA ASN A 140 -22.97 -21.91 -5.72
C ASN A 140 -22.83 -22.08 -4.19
N PRO A 141 -23.08 -21.03 -3.38
CA PRO A 141 -22.96 -21.08 -1.93
C PRO A 141 -23.87 -22.11 -1.24
N PHE A 142 -24.92 -22.59 -1.91
CA PHE A 142 -25.94 -23.45 -1.31
C PHE A 142 -25.71 -24.95 -1.56
N LEU A 143 -24.73 -25.33 -2.39
CA LEU A 143 -24.43 -26.74 -2.63
C LEU A 143 -23.28 -27.22 -1.72
N PRO A 144 -23.39 -28.40 -1.09
CA PRO A 144 -22.37 -28.92 -0.18
C PRO A 144 -20.97 -29.02 -0.80
N GLU A 145 -20.86 -29.33 -2.10
CA GLU A 145 -19.55 -29.42 -2.78
C GLU A 145 -18.75 -28.10 -2.80
N TRP A 146 -19.41 -26.96 -2.59
CA TRP A 146 -18.79 -25.64 -2.62
C TRP A 146 -18.49 -25.07 -1.23
N GLU A 147 -18.88 -25.75 -0.14
CA GLU A 147 -18.73 -25.28 1.23
C GLU A 147 -17.27 -24.94 1.56
N LEU A 148 -16.35 -25.89 1.35
CA LEU A 148 -14.91 -25.69 1.58
C LEU A 148 -14.32 -24.54 0.75
N TYR A 149 -14.76 -24.38 -0.50
CA TYR A 149 -14.30 -23.28 -1.35
C TYR A 149 -14.84 -21.93 -0.87
N GLY A 150 -16.09 -21.87 -0.41
CA GLY A 150 -16.69 -20.70 0.21
C GLY A 150 -15.98 -20.29 1.49
N GLU A 151 -15.71 -21.24 2.38
CA GLU A 151 -14.98 -21.02 3.63
C GLU A 151 -13.57 -20.50 3.40
N THR A 152 -12.82 -21.11 2.48
CA THR A 152 -11.45 -20.65 2.17
C THR A 152 -11.43 -19.24 1.56
N LEU A 153 -12.40 -18.89 0.70
CA LEU A 153 -12.56 -17.53 0.19
C LEU A 153 -12.92 -16.55 1.31
N HIS A 154 -13.83 -16.93 2.21
CA HIS A 154 -14.23 -16.12 3.35
C HIS A 154 -13.04 -15.86 4.28
N GLN A 155 -12.34 -16.91 4.69
CA GLN A 155 -11.13 -16.83 5.51
C GLN A 155 -10.08 -15.93 4.86
N LYS A 156 -9.81 -16.09 3.56
CA LYS A 156 -8.84 -15.26 2.85
C LYS A 156 -9.22 -13.78 2.83
N ARG A 157 -10.48 -13.46 2.56
CA ARG A 157 -11.01 -12.08 2.61
C ARG A 157 -10.89 -11.51 4.02
N MET A 158 -11.25 -12.30 5.03
CA MET A 158 -11.08 -11.93 6.43
C MET A 158 -9.61 -11.62 6.71
N TYR A 159 -8.66 -12.53 6.48
CA TYR A 159 -7.23 -12.27 6.70
C TYR A 159 -6.74 -11.00 6.00
N GLU A 160 -7.21 -10.74 4.78
CA GLU A 160 -6.85 -9.54 4.03
C GLU A 160 -7.43 -8.24 4.62
N GLU A 161 -8.67 -8.24 5.11
CA GLU A 161 -9.32 -7.10 5.78
C GLU A 161 -8.75 -6.87 7.19
N PHE A 162 -8.49 -7.95 7.94
CA PHE A 162 -7.98 -7.92 9.31
C PHE A 162 -6.47 -7.77 9.41
N SER A 163 -5.71 -7.83 8.31
CA SER A 163 -4.28 -7.46 8.28
C SER A 163 -3.99 -6.05 8.81
N HIS A 164 -5.01 -5.19 8.92
CA HIS A 164 -4.94 -3.88 9.55
C HIS A 164 -5.38 -3.83 11.04
N ARG A 165 -5.97 -4.90 11.60
CA ARG A 165 -6.36 -5.01 13.02
C ARG A 165 -5.55 -6.11 13.73
N HIS A 166 -4.46 -5.71 14.37
CA HIS A 166 -3.51 -6.57 15.09
C HIS A 166 -4.15 -7.54 16.12
N LYS A 167 -5.28 -7.16 16.74
CA LYS A 167 -5.95 -7.92 17.81
C LYS A 167 -6.60 -9.24 17.37
N TRP A 168 -7.01 -9.35 16.10
CA TRP A 168 -7.69 -10.56 15.58
C TRP A 168 -6.72 -11.62 15.05
N GLN A 169 -5.55 -11.21 14.56
CA GLN A 169 -4.49 -12.14 14.13
C GLN A 169 -4.03 -13.06 15.28
N MET A 170 -4.07 -12.57 16.52
CA MET A 170 -3.69 -13.37 17.70
C MET A 170 -4.72 -14.45 18.07
N LEU A 171 -6.02 -14.18 17.91
CA LEU A 171 -7.08 -15.14 18.23
C LEU A 171 -7.09 -16.35 17.26
N TYR A 172 -6.84 -16.11 15.98
CA TYR A 172 -6.89 -17.16 14.94
C TYR A 172 -5.55 -17.86 14.67
N ASN A 173 -4.41 -17.23 14.96
CA ASN A 173 -3.11 -17.93 14.89
C ASN A 173 -3.00 -19.02 15.97
N GLY A 174 -3.73 -18.92 17.08
CA GLY A 174 -3.83 -19.99 18.08
C GLY A 174 -4.65 -21.20 17.62
N SER A 175 -5.63 -20.98 16.73
CA SER A 175 -6.49 -22.03 16.17
C SER A 175 -5.91 -22.67 14.89
N ALA A 176 -5.08 -21.94 14.14
CA ALA A 176 -4.41 -22.44 12.94
C ALA A 176 -3.40 -23.58 13.23
N THR A 177 -2.87 -23.65 14.45
CA THR A 177 -2.02 -24.75 14.90
C THR A 177 -2.76 -26.10 14.98
N LEU A 178 -4.09 -26.10 15.11
CA LEU A 178 -4.90 -27.34 15.15
C LEU A 178 -5.29 -27.86 13.76
N ILE A 179 -5.25 -27.00 12.73
CA ILE A 179 -5.55 -27.40 11.35
C ILE A 179 -4.28 -27.79 10.57
N HIS A 180 -3.11 -27.24 10.94
CA HIS A 180 -1.82 -27.68 10.39
C HIS A 180 -1.34 -29.02 10.99
N THR A 181 -1.73 -29.34 12.22
CA THR A 181 -1.38 -30.63 12.87
C THR A 181 -2.26 -31.80 12.44
N THR A 182 -3.48 -31.53 11.92
CA THR A 182 -4.33 -32.57 11.32
C THR A 182 -3.91 -32.95 9.90
N PHE A 183 -3.21 -32.08 9.17
CA PHE A 183 -2.71 -32.38 7.82
C PHE A 183 -1.41 -33.20 7.78
N LEU A 184 -0.67 -33.32 8.90
CA LEU A 184 0.57 -34.12 8.98
C LEU A 184 0.37 -35.57 9.47
N ARG A 185 -0.87 -36.04 9.63
CA ARG A 185 -1.16 -37.45 10.00
C ARG A 185 -1.72 -38.33 8.89
N GLY A 186 -2.01 -37.76 7.71
CA GLY A 186 -2.43 -38.51 6.52
C GLY A 186 -1.32 -38.51 5.47
N LYS A 187 -0.54 -39.59 5.38
CA LYS A 187 0.40 -39.82 4.28
C LYS A 187 -0.37 -39.83 2.95
N VAL A 188 -0.34 -38.74 2.20
CA VAL A 188 -0.56 -38.76 0.75
C VAL A 188 0.73 -38.31 0.08
N ASN A 189 1.33 -39.27 -0.62
CA ASN A 189 2.62 -39.16 -1.27
C ASN A 189 2.53 -38.20 -2.47
N LEU A 190 3.19 -37.04 -2.38
CA LEU A 190 3.26 -35.99 -3.40
C LEU A 190 3.94 -36.42 -4.72
N SER A 191 4.33 -37.68 -4.88
CA SER A 191 4.86 -38.22 -6.15
C SER A 191 3.78 -38.67 -7.15
N GLN A 192 2.50 -38.77 -6.76
CA GLN A 192 1.43 -39.25 -7.66
C GLN A 192 0.63 -38.18 -8.41
N LEU A 193 0.73 -36.89 -8.06
CA LEU A 193 -0.06 -35.81 -8.71
C LEU A 193 0.56 -35.22 -9.99
N LYS A 194 1.52 -35.92 -10.63
CA LYS A 194 2.17 -35.47 -11.87
C LYS A 194 1.83 -36.29 -13.13
N LYS A 195 0.91 -37.26 -13.06
CA LYS A 195 0.60 -38.15 -14.20
C LYS A 195 -0.74 -37.92 -14.91
N GLU A 196 -1.57 -36.97 -14.51
CA GLU A 196 -2.85 -36.71 -15.18
C GLU A 196 -2.95 -35.26 -15.69
N GLN A 197 -2.03 -34.91 -16.58
CA GLN A 197 -2.13 -33.72 -17.42
C GLN A 197 -1.37 -33.92 -18.74
N ILE A 198 -1.84 -34.91 -19.52
CA ILE A 198 -1.89 -34.89 -20.99
C ILE A 198 -3.24 -35.46 -21.37
#